data_AF-U6DZ69-F1
#
_entry.id   AF-U6DZ69-F1
#
_cell.length_a   1.000
_cell.length_b   1.000
_cell.length_c   1.000
_cell.angle_alpha   90.00
_cell.angle_beta   90.00
_cell.angle_gamma   90.00
#
_symmetry.space_group_name_H-M   'P 1'
#
loop_
_entity.id
_entity.type
_entity.pdbx_description
1 polymer ?
#
loop_
_entity_poly.entity_id
_entity_poly.type
_entity_poly.pdbx_seq_one_letter_code
_entity_poly.pdbx_strand_id
1 'polypeptide(L)'
;HTDSAPIIPFLGFGMSQKVGHLDFYPNGGKQMPGCQKNSLSTIVDIDGLWEGTRDFVACNHLRSYKYYSSSILNPDGFLGYPCASYNEFQESSCFPCPTGGCPQMGHYADRFQGKTSAVGQTFFLNTGDSGNFTRWRYRVSVTLAGKKKTSGYIRIALYGSNRNSKQYEIFKGSLKPHANHTRDIDMDLNVGKIQKVKFLWNNHVINLFRTKLGASQITVQSGENGTVYNFCSSETVQEDVLQSLYPC
;
A
#
# COMPACT_ATOMS: atom_id res chain seq x y z
N HIS A 1 12.93 -10.56 2.22
CA HIS A 1 12.37 -11.35 3.32
C HIS A 1 10.85 -11.50 3.13
N THR A 2 10.32 -12.71 3.01
CA THR A 2 8.85 -12.95 2.82
C THR A 2 8.25 -13.96 3.79
N ASP A 3 9.08 -14.63 4.59
CA ASP A 3 8.66 -15.65 5.55
C ASP A 3 9.51 -15.59 6.83
N SER A 4 9.75 -14.38 7.32
CA SER A 4 10.73 -14.10 8.36
C SER A 4 10.17 -14.21 9.80
N ALA A 5 9.05 -14.91 9.98
CA ALA A 5 8.60 -15.24 11.33
C ALA A 5 9.53 -16.30 11.94
N PRO A 6 9.68 -16.38 13.27
CA PRO A 6 10.45 -17.46 13.88
C PRO A 6 9.92 -18.84 13.45
N ILE A 7 10.82 -19.78 13.13
CA ILE A 7 10.44 -21.15 12.77
C ILE A 7 9.61 -21.83 13.87
N ILE A 8 9.93 -21.57 15.13
CA ILE A 8 9.13 -21.97 16.28
C ILE A 8 8.53 -20.72 16.93
N PRO A 9 7.21 -20.64 17.17
CA PRO A 9 6.18 -21.63 16.82
C PRO A 9 5.50 -21.39 15.45
N PHE A 10 5.97 -20.42 14.65
CA PHE A 10 5.21 -19.91 13.50
C PHE A 10 5.52 -20.57 12.16
N LEU A 11 6.49 -21.49 12.11
CA LEU A 11 6.95 -22.17 10.89
C LEU A 11 7.37 -21.19 9.79
N GLY A 12 8.03 -20.08 10.13
CA GLY A 12 8.67 -19.21 9.15
C GLY A 12 10.07 -19.71 8.81
N PHE A 13 10.30 -20.03 7.54
CA PHE A 13 11.58 -20.59 7.05
C PHE A 13 12.58 -19.52 6.61
N GLY A 14 12.16 -18.26 6.48
CA GLY A 14 13.03 -17.15 6.12
C GLY A 14 13.79 -16.56 7.30
N MET A 15 14.99 -16.02 7.05
CA MET A 15 15.71 -15.24 8.06
C MET A 15 15.02 -13.89 8.29
N SER A 16 14.95 -13.47 9.55
CA SER A 16 14.59 -12.08 9.94
C SER A 16 15.80 -11.15 9.99
N GLN A 17 16.97 -11.71 10.25
CA GLN A 17 18.26 -11.02 10.24
C GLN A 17 18.51 -10.37 8.86
N LYS A 18 19.05 -9.15 8.90
CA LYS A 18 19.52 -8.43 7.72
C LYS A 18 20.83 -9.03 7.23
N VAL A 19 20.89 -9.39 5.95
CA VAL A 19 22.02 -10.13 5.37
C VAL A 19 22.50 -9.53 4.04
N GLY A 20 21.98 -8.37 3.64
CA GLY A 20 22.39 -7.66 2.44
C GLY A 20 22.89 -6.24 2.69
N HIS A 21 23.20 -5.55 1.60
CA HIS A 21 23.28 -4.09 1.63
C HIS A 21 21.89 -3.46 1.70
N LEU A 22 20.95 -4.04 0.94
CA LEU A 22 19.54 -3.67 0.88
C LEU A 22 18.70 -4.88 1.30
N ASP A 23 17.97 -4.75 2.40
CA ASP A 23 17.09 -5.80 2.92
C ASP A 23 15.63 -5.34 2.78
N PHE A 24 14.90 -6.01 1.89
CA PHE A 24 13.49 -5.70 1.60
C PHE A 24 12.53 -6.60 2.38
N TYR A 25 11.54 -5.98 3.00
CA TYR A 25 10.49 -6.64 3.78
C TYR A 25 9.10 -6.32 3.20
N PRO A 26 8.76 -6.81 1.99
CA PRO A 26 7.45 -6.61 1.40
C PRO A 26 6.35 -7.13 2.34
N ASN A 27 5.28 -6.35 2.54
CA ASN A 27 4.17 -6.64 3.46
C ASN A 27 4.65 -6.93 4.90
N GLY A 28 5.77 -6.34 5.31
CA GLY A 28 6.39 -6.55 6.62
C GLY A 28 7.22 -7.82 6.74
N GLY A 29 7.35 -8.60 5.65
CA GLY A 29 8.28 -9.73 5.53
C GLY A 29 7.88 -11.03 6.22
N LYS A 30 6.74 -11.07 6.93
CA LYS A 30 6.28 -12.25 7.67
C LYS A 30 5.09 -12.98 7.06
N GLN A 31 4.06 -12.24 6.64
CA GLN A 31 2.82 -12.80 6.09
C GLN A 31 2.49 -12.11 4.77
N MET A 32 2.48 -12.88 3.69
CA MET A 32 2.22 -12.35 2.37
C MET A 32 0.72 -12.41 2.05
N PRO A 33 0.17 -11.38 1.36
CA PRO A 33 -1.20 -11.42 0.87
C PRO A 33 -1.45 -12.65 -0.02
N GLY A 34 -2.62 -13.27 0.10
CA GLY A 34 -3.00 -14.48 -0.64
C GLY A 34 -2.35 -15.79 -0.18
N CYS A 35 -1.51 -15.77 0.86
CA CYS A 35 -0.99 -16.97 1.50
C CYS A 35 -1.79 -17.33 2.76
N GLN A 36 -2.02 -18.63 2.99
CA GLN A 36 -2.53 -19.11 4.27
C GLN A 36 -1.42 -19.09 5.32
N LYS A 37 -1.80 -18.98 6.60
CA LYS A 37 -0.86 -19.10 7.73
C LYS A 37 -0.60 -20.56 8.02
N ASN A 38 0.65 -20.89 8.36
CA ASN A 38 0.96 -22.18 8.96
C ASN A 38 0.29 -22.31 10.34
N SER A 39 -0.10 -23.53 10.71
CA SER A 39 -0.55 -23.84 12.07
C SER A 39 0.58 -23.66 13.07
N LEU A 40 0.28 -23.10 14.24
CA LEU A 40 1.27 -22.94 15.30
C LEU A 40 1.69 -24.31 15.83
N SER A 41 3.00 -24.55 15.93
CA SER A 41 3.53 -25.77 16.54
C SER A 41 4.79 -25.48 17.33
N THR A 42 4.90 -26.03 18.54
CA THR A 42 6.11 -25.98 19.36
C THR A 42 7.11 -27.09 19.02
N ILE A 43 6.68 -28.11 18.27
CA ILE A 43 7.51 -29.21 17.77
C ILE A 43 7.48 -29.15 16.25
N VAL A 44 8.64 -29.00 15.63
CA VAL A 44 8.78 -28.83 14.19
C VAL A 44 9.68 -29.94 13.64
N ASP A 45 9.10 -30.80 12.82
CA ASP A 45 9.79 -31.86 12.09
C ASP A 45 10.42 -31.25 10.83
N ILE A 46 11.60 -30.63 10.98
CA ILE A 46 12.26 -29.88 9.90
C ILE A 46 12.60 -30.81 8.73
N ASP A 47 13.09 -32.01 9.02
CA ASP A 47 13.43 -33.01 8.00
C ASP A 47 12.17 -33.44 7.24
N GLY A 48 11.08 -33.72 7.95
CA GLY A 48 9.82 -34.06 7.30
C GLY A 48 9.19 -32.92 6.50
N LEU A 49 9.38 -31.65 6.89
CA LEU A 49 8.95 -30.49 6.10
C LEU A 49 9.79 -30.32 4.83
N TRP A 50 11.10 -30.58 4.90
CA TRP A 50 12.00 -30.49 3.75
C TRP A 50 11.78 -31.64 2.75
N GLU A 51 11.58 -32.85 3.26
CA GLU A 51 11.29 -34.05 2.46
C GLU A 51 9.85 -34.09 1.94
N GLY A 52 8.99 -33.17 2.39
CA GLY A 52 7.59 -33.09 1.97
C GLY A 52 6.69 -34.17 2.59
N THR A 53 7.14 -34.83 3.66
CA THR A 53 6.37 -35.82 4.42
C THR A 53 5.46 -35.18 5.48
N ARG A 54 5.57 -33.85 5.68
CA ARG A 54 4.74 -33.04 6.57
C ARG A 54 4.08 -31.89 5.83
N ASP A 55 2.84 -31.57 6.22
CA ASP A 55 2.09 -30.46 5.67
C ASP A 55 2.75 -29.12 6.02
N PHE A 56 3.16 -28.38 4.99
CA PHE A 56 3.77 -27.05 5.09
C PHE A 56 3.14 -26.09 4.09
N VAL A 57 2.60 -24.96 4.56
CA VAL A 57 2.18 -23.90 3.66
C VAL A 57 3.41 -23.09 3.25
N ALA A 58 4.14 -23.60 2.25
CA ALA A 58 5.33 -22.96 1.68
C ALA A 58 5.05 -21.60 1.01
N CYS A 59 3.79 -21.18 0.90
CA CYS A 59 3.38 -19.99 0.15
C CYS A 59 4.18 -18.74 0.50
N ASN A 60 4.33 -18.39 1.79
CA ASN A 60 5.10 -17.21 2.22
C ASN A 60 6.57 -17.31 1.78
N HIS A 61 7.18 -18.49 1.95
CA HIS A 61 8.56 -18.74 1.57
C HIS A 61 8.78 -18.57 0.05
N LEU A 62 7.89 -19.15 -0.75
CA LEU A 62 7.92 -19.11 -2.21
C LEU A 62 7.59 -17.73 -2.81
N ARG A 63 7.08 -16.76 -2.02
CA ARG A 63 6.79 -15.41 -2.53
C ARG A 63 8.03 -14.63 -2.94
N SER A 64 9.16 -14.90 -2.30
CA SER A 64 10.44 -14.25 -2.58
C SER A 64 10.81 -14.30 -4.07
N TYR A 65 10.89 -15.49 -4.68
CA TYR A 65 11.22 -15.62 -6.10
C TYR A 65 10.06 -15.22 -7.01
N LYS A 66 8.79 -15.34 -6.57
CA LYS A 66 7.63 -14.89 -7.36
C LYS A 66 7.64 -13.38 -7.55
N TYR A 67 7.96 -12.63 -6.50
CA TYR A 67 8.13 -11.17 -6.60
C TYR A 67 9.36 -10.83 -7.45
N TYR A 68 10.49 -11.53 -7.27
CA TYR A 68 11.67 -11.33 -8.11
C TYR A 68 11.35 -11.54 -9.59
N SER A 69 10.71 -12.66 -9.95
CA SER A 69 10.32 -12.99 -11.33
C SER A 69 9.42 -11.90 -11.93
N SER A 70 8.43 -11.43 -11.17
CA SER A 70 7.55 -10.34 -11.62
C SER A 70 8.30 -9.01 -11.80
N SER A 71 9.28 -8.70 -10.94
CA SER A 71 10.03 -7.45 -11.00
C SER A 71 10.85 -7.28 -12.28
N ILE A 72 11.24 -8.39 -12.95
CA ILE A 72 11.94 -8.36 -14.24
C ILE A 72 11.08 -7.65 -15.30
N LEU A 73 9.78 -7.98 -15.32
CA LEU A 73 8.81 -7.49 -16.30
C LEU A 73 8.12 -6.19 -15.87
N ASN A 74 8.24 -5.81 -14.60
CA ASN A 74 7.54 -4.66 -14.01
C ASN A 74 8.55 -3.76 -13.27
N PRO A 75 9.37 -2.98 -13.99
CA PRO A 75 10.49 -2.24 -13.42
C PRO A 75 10.10 -1.21 -12.35
N ASP A 76 8.87 -0.69 -12.42
CA ASP A 76 8.42 0.40 -11.55
C ASP A 76 7.40 -0.06 -10.48
N GLY A 77 7.13 -1.37 -10.39
CA GLY A 77 6.02 -1.90 -9.62
C GLY A 77 6.34 -2.36 -8.19
N PHE A 78 7.59 -2.18 -7.74
CA PHE A 78 8.11 -2.73 -6.48
C PHE A 78 8.98 -1.72 -5.72
N LEU A 79 8.54 -0.47 -5.66
CA LEU A 79 9.29 0.63 -5.05
C LEU A 79 9.38 0.45 -3.52
N GLY A 80 10.59 0.33 -2.99
CA GLY A 80 10.87 0.11 -1.57
C GLY A 80 11.18 1.41 -0.81
N TYR A 81 10.42 1.69 0.24
CA TYR A 81 10.58 2.89 1.07
C TYR A 81 11.52 2.63 2.25
N PRO A 82 12.61 3.40 2.42
CA PRO A 82 13.45 3.29 3.60
C PRO A 82 12.64 3.70 4.84
N CYS A 83 12.60 2.82 5.85
CA CYS A 83 11.84 3.06 7.07
C CYS A 83 12.43 2.28 8.24
N ALA A 84 12.24 2.75 9.47
CA ALA A 84 12.77 2.06 10.64
C ALA A 84 11.98 0.78 10.97
N SER A 85 10.66 0.79 10.75
CA SER A 85 9.79 -0.35 11.01
C SER A 85 8.62 -0.44 10.02
N TYR A 86 8.03 -1.63 9.88
CA TYR A 86 6.84 -1.79 9.05
C TYR A 86 5.63 -1.03 9.62
N ASN A 87 5.56 -0.86 10.95
CA ASN A 87 4.48 -0.10 11.58
C ASN A 87 4.55 1.38 11.20
N GLU A 88 5.73 2.00 11.27
CA GLU A 88 5.92 3.39 10.82
C GLU A 88 5.62 3.55 9.33
N PHE A 89 5.94 2.54 8.50
CA PHE A 89 5.56 2.53 7.10
C PHE A 89 4.03 2.50 6.91
N GLN A 90 3.31 1.71 7.70
CA GLN A 90 1.84 1.65 7.68
C GLN A 90 1.19 2.94 8.22
N GLU A 91 1.81 3.57 9.21
CA GLU A 91 1.39 4.85 9.80
C GLU A 91 1.76 6.06 8.91
N SER A 92 2.30 5.82 7.71
CA SER A 92 2.60 6.84 6.70
C SER A 92 3.76 7.78 7.09
N SER A 93 4.68 7.34 7.96
CA SER A 93 5.84 8.14 8.40
C SER A 93 6.99 8.17 7.38
N CYS A 94 7.04 7.22 6.45
CA CYS A 94 8.20 6.97 5.57
C CYS A 94 7.88 7.19 4.08
N PHE A 95 7.16 8.26 3.77
CA PHE A 95 6.71 8.59 2.43
C PHE A 95 6.74 10.12 2.20
N PRO A 96 7.07 10.60 0.97
CA PRO A 96 7.42 9.85 -0.25
C PRO A 96 8.86 9.34 -0.22
N CYS A 97 9.40 8.92 -1.36
CA CYS A 97 10.82 8.61 -1.48
C CYS A 97 11.70 9.82 -1.13
N PRO A 98 12.85 9.59 -0.45
CA PRO A 98 13.79 10.65 -0.13
C PRO A 98 14.49 11.18 -1.39
N THR A 99 15.24 12.28 -1.26
CA THR A 99 15.98 12.91 -2.38
C THR A 99 16.94 11.94 -3.09
N GLY A 100 17.48 10.94 -2.37
CA GLY A 100 18.32 9.88 -2.96
C GLY A 100 17.54 8.82 -3.75
N GLY A 101 16.22 8.95 -3.86
CA GLY A 101 15.31 7.99 -4.47
C GLY A 101 15.02 6.78 -3.56
N CYS A 102 14.21 5.87 -4.08
CA CYS A 102 13.96 4.57 -3.49
C CYS A 102 14.49 3.47 -4.41
N PRO A 103 15.01 2.36 -3.88
CA PRO A 103 15.34 1.20 -4.68
C PRO A 103 14.08 0.44 -5.14
N GLN A 104 14.16 -0.18 -6.31
CA GLN A 104 13.19 -1.18 -6.76
C GLN A 104 13.54 -2.54 -6.16
N MET A 105 12.61 -3.18 -5.44
CA MET A 105 12.82 -4.54 -4.95
C MET A 105 12.87 -5.52 -6.14
N GLY A 106 13.89 -6.38 -6.15
CA GLY A 106 14.03 -7.45 -7.14
C GLY A 106 15.12 -7.15 -8.18
N HIS A 107 14.82 -7.40 -9.45
CA HIS A 107 15.80 -7.42 -10.55
C HIS A 107 16.58 -6.11 -10.72
N TYR A 108 15.92 -4.97 -10.49
CA TYR A 108 16.47 -3.63 -10.72
C TYR A 108 16.98 -2.93 -9.45
N ALA A 109 17.16 -3.66 -8.34
CA ALA A 109 17.68 -3.10 -7.09
C ALA A 109 19.11 -2.51 -7.27
N ASP A 110 19.85 -3.04 -8.23
CA ASP A 110 21.19 -2.61 -8.61
C ASP A 110 21.24 -1.22 -9.26
N ARG A 111 20.10 -0.66 -9.69
CA ARG A 111 20.02 0.71 -10.23
C ARG A 111 20.02 1.79 -9.16
N PHE A 112 19.78 1.42 -7.90
CA PHE A 112 19.76 2.36 -6.80
C PHE A 112 21.17 2.91 -6.52
N GLN A 113 21.30 4.24 -6.47
CA GLN A 113 22.59 4.89 -6.28
C GLN A 113 23.21 4.55 -4.91
N GLY A 114 22.39 4.51 -3.85
CA GLY A 114 22.80 4.15 -2.49
C GLY A 114 22.92 2.65 -2.21
N LYS A 115 22.98 1.79 -3.24
CA LYS A 115 22.90 0.32 -3.07
C LYS A 115 23.97 -0.28 -2.17
N THR A 116 25.11 0.38 -2.00
CA THR A 116 26.23 -0.05 -1.13
C THR A 116 26.68 1.04 -0.17
N SER A 117 25.84 2.07 0.11
CA SER A 117 26.21 3.14 1.05
C SER A 117 26.28 2.66 2.50
N ALA A 118 25.55 1.60 2.84
CA ALA A 118 25.61 0.90 4.12
C ALA A 118 25.16 -0.57 3.96
N VAL A 119 25.48 -1.39 4.95
CA VAL A 119 24.92 -2.74 5.11
C VAL A 119 23.66 -2.72 5.97
N GLY A 120 22.70 -3.60 5.71
CA GLY A 120 21.48 -3.73 6.50
C GLY A 120 20.52 -2.53 6.38
N GLN A 121 20.49 -1.87 5.21
CA GLN A 121 19.50 -0.84 4.92
C GLN A 121 18.12 -1.48 4.76
N THR A 122 17.13 -1.04 5.55
CA THR A 122 15.79 -1.64 5.58
C THR A 122 14.83 -0.91 4.65
N PHE A 123 14.14 -1.66 3.79
CA PHE A 123 13.09 -1.11 2.92
C PHE A 123 11.78 -1.88 3.05
N PHE A 124 10.67 -1.14 3.06
CA PHE A 124 9.32 -1.69 3.12
C PHE A 124 8.49 -1.27 1.92
N LEU A 125 7.56 -2.12 1.52
CA LEU A 125 6.58 -1.91 0.47
C LEU A 125 5.44 -2.89 0.66
N ASN A 126 4.29 -2.65 0.04
CA ASN A 126 3.20 -3.63 -0.02
C ASN A 126 3.10 -4.19 -1.44
N THR A 127 2.67 -5.43 -1.56
CA THR A 127 2.45 -6.12 -2.84
C THR A 127 1.01 -6.60 -2.96
N GLY A 128 0.61 -6.98 -4.16
CA GLY A 128 -0.64 -7.71 -4.38
C GLY A 128 -0.58 -9.15 -3.87
N ASP A 129 -1.76 -9.75 -3.75
CA ASP A 129 -1.99 -11.16 -3.41
C ASP A 129 -1.86 -12.10 -4.62
N SER A 130 -2.03 -11.58 -5.83
CA SER A 130 -2.13 -12.36 -7.06
C SER A 130 -1.63 -11.55 -8.27
N GLY A 131 -1.54 -12.21 -9.44
CA GLY A 131 -1.11 -11.58 -10.69
C GLY A 131 0.34 -11.10 -10.64
N ASN A 132 0.58 -9.86 -11.08
CA ASN A 132 1.93 -9.28 -11.13
C ASN A 132 2.44 -8.82 -9.74
N PHE A 133 1.61 -8.82 -8.70
CA PHE A 133 1.96 -8.34 -7.35
C PHE A 133 2.36 -6.86 -7.22
N THR A 134 2.44 -6.14 -8.33
CA THR A 134 2.88 -4.75 -8.40
C THR A 134 1.96 -3.82 -7.61
N ARG A 135 2.54 -2.82 -6.97
CA ARG A 135 1.80 -1.74 -6.33
C ARG A 135 2.46 -0.39 -6.54
N TRP A 136 1.63 0.65 -6.69
CA TRP A 136 2.06 2.05 -6.75
C TRP A 136 1.46 2.80 -5.58
N ARG A 137 2.32 3.29 -4.68
CA ARG A 137 1.88 3.95 -3.44
C ARG A 137 1.66 5.44 -3.68
N TYR A 138 0.51 5.93 -3.22
CA TYR A 138 0.13 7.34 -3.26
C TYR A 138 -0.37 7.79 -1.89
N ARG A 139 -0.09 9.04 -1.52
CA ARG A 139 -0.72 9.69 -0.37
C ARG A 139 -1.90 10.50 -0.84
N VAL A 140 -3.08 10.23 -0.29
CA VAL A 140 -4.31 10.95 -0.61
C VAL A 140 -4.78 11.71 0.63
N SER A 141 -4.88 13.02 0.51
CA SER A 141 -5.44 13.91 1.54
C SER A 141 -6.75 14.51 1.04
N VAL A 142 -7.80 14.40 1.84
CA VAL A 142 -9.17 14.83 1.51
C VAL A 142 -9.63 15.86 2.51
N THR A 143 -9.86 17.09 2.06
CA THR A 143 -10.51 18.14 2.85
C THR A 143 -12.01 18.11 2.57
N LEU A 144 -12.82 17.85 3.60
CA LEU A 144 -14.26 17.72 3.46
C LEU A 144 -14.97 19.05 3.27
N ALA A 145 -16.04 19.05 2.48
CA ALA A 145 -16.99 20.14 2.30
C ALA A 145 -18.39 19.71 2.73
N GLY A 146 -19.17 20.62 3.30
CA GLY A 146 -20.54 20.35 3.74
C GLY A 146 -21.01 21.26 4.86
N LYS A 147 -22.25 21.07 5.29
CA LYS A 147 -22.87 21.88 6.36
C LYS A 147 -23.07 21.13 7.66
N LYS A 148 -23.17 19.80 7.61
CA LYS A 148 -23.50 18.96 8.77
C LYS A 148 -22.45 17.89 8.96
N LYS A 149 -22.14 17.60 10.23
CA LYS A 149 -21.35 16.44 10.63
C LYS A 149 -22.15 15.18 10.35
N THR A 150 -21.51 14.15 9.79
CA THR A 150 -22.09 12.83 9.59
C THR A 150 -21.12 11.73 10.04
N SER A 151 -21.55 10.47 9.97
CA SER A 151 -20.71 9.30 10.23
C SER A 151 -20.72 8.41 9.00
N GLY A 152 -19.58 7.87 8.60
CA GLY A 152 -19.51 7.15 7.34
C GLY A 152 -18.09 6.84 6.90
N TYR A 153 -17.97 6.56 5.61
CA TYR A 153 -16.72 6.21 4.97
C TYR A 153 -16.49 7.12 3.77
N ILE A 154 -15.24 7.48 3.54
CA ILE A 154 -14.80 8.22 2.36
C ILE A 154 -14.06 7.25 1.45
N ARG A 155 -14.41 7.23 0.17
CA ARG A 155 -13.69 6.47 -0.87
C ARG A 155 -13.26 7.39 -2.01
N ILE A 156 -12.04 7.16 -2.51
CA ILE A 156 -11.47 7.90 -3.63
C ILE A 156 -11.12 6.95 -4.77
N ALA A 157 -11.36 7.37 -6.01
CA ALA A 157 -10.84 6.74 -7.21
C ALA A 157 -10.06 7.75 -8.06
N LEU A 158 -8.87 7.36 -8.53
CA LEU A 158 -8.02 8.19 -9.38
C LEU A 158 -8.25 7.86 -10.86
N TYR A 159 -8.33 8.89 -11.69
CA TYR A 159 -8.51 8.78 -13.13
C TYR A 159 -7.31 9.44 -13.79
N GLY A 160 -6.46 8.64 -14.42
CA GLY A 160 -5.28 9.14 -15.11
C GLY A 160 -5.29 8.86 -16.61
N SER A 161 -4.21 9.26 -17.28
CA SER A 161 -4.05 9.15 -18.74
C SER A 161 -4.13 7.71 -19.25
N ASN A 162 -3.73 6.73 -18.45
CA ASN A 162 -3.62 5.35 -18.90
C ASN A 162 -4.88 4.55 -18.56
N ARG A 163 -5.31 4.62 -17.28
CA ARG A 163 -6.44 3.85 -16.72
C ARG A 163 -7.01 4.55 -15.49
N ASN A 164 -8.13 4.02 -15.00
CA ASN A 164 -8.77 4.46 -13.76
C ASN A 164 -8.59 3.39 -12.68
N SER A 165 -8.45 3.82 -11.44
CA SER A 165 -8.35 2.90 -10.30
C SER A 165 -9.71 2.42 -9.81
N LYS A 166 -9.70 1.35 -9.02
CA LYS A 166 -10.82 1.05 -8.11
C LYS A 166 -10.94 2.12 -7.02
N GLN A 167 -11.99 2.00 -6.21
CA GLN A 167 -12.22 2.87 -5.05
C GLN A 167 -11.38 2.40 -3.86
N TYR A 168 -10.69 3.34 -3.22
CA TYR A 168 -9.92 3.12 -1.99
C TYR A 168 -10.55 3.89 -0.84
N GLU A 169 -10.82 3.21 0.27
CA GLU A 169 -11.28 3.85 1.49
C GLU A 169 -10.15 4.73 2.07
N ILE A 170 -10.43 5.99 2.34
CA ILE A 170 -9.45 6.92 2.94
C ILE A 170 -9.67 7.05 4.45
N PHE A 171 -10.94 7.10 4.86
CA PHE A 171 -11.28 7.27 6.26
C PHE A 171 -12.65 6.68 6.56
N LYS A 172 -12.81 6.17 7.78
CA LYS A 172 -14.05 5.66 8.34
C LYS A 172 -14.25 6.25 9.72
N GLY A 173 -15.42 6.83 9.96
CA GLY A 173 -15.77 7.39 11.26
C GLY A 173 -16.53 8.70 11.12
N SER A 174 -16.24 9.66 12.00
CA SER A 174 -16.94 10.93 12.02
C SER A 174 -16.43 11.90 10.95
N LEU A 175 -17.28 12.19 9.97
CA LEU A 175 -17.00 13.09 8.86
C LEU A 175 -17.45 14.51 9.23
N LYS A 176 -16.49 15.37 9.56
CA LYS A 176 -16.74 16.79 9.89
C LYS A 176 -16.39 17.67 8.69
N PRO A 177 -17.24 18.63 8.29
CA PRO A 177 -16.86 19.61 7.27
C PRO A 177 -15.55 20.32 7.63
N HIS A 178 -14.73 20.61 6.62
CA HIS A 178 -13.38 21.20 6.71
C HIS A 178 -12.32 20.34 7.39
N ALA A 179 -12.65 19.14 7.90
CA ALA A 179 -11.63 18.22 8.38
C ALA A 179 -10.81 17.66 7.22
N ASN A 180 -9.52 17.46 7.46
CA ASN A 180 -8.60 16.81 6.54
C ASN A 180 -8.35 15.36 7.00
N HIS A 181 -8.55 14.42 6.09
CA HIS A 181 -8.23 13.01 6.29
C HIS A 181 -7.19 12.56 5.29
N THR A 182 -6.10 11.98 5.76
CA THR A 182 -4.99 11.52 4.92
C THR A 182 -4.78 10.02 5.08
N ARG A 183 -4.54 9.33 3.97
CA ARG A 183 -4.17 7.91 3.95
C ARG A 183 -3.25 7.62 2.77
N ASP A 184 -2.21 6.82 3.03
CA ASP A 184 -1.42 6.22 1.98
C ASP A 184 -2.13 4.97 1.43
N ILE A 185 -2.24 4.86 0.10
CA ILE A 185 -2.91 3.77 -0.61
C ILE A 185 -1.95 3.08 -1.57
N ASP A 186 -2.02 1.76 -1.65
CA ASP A 186 -1.22 0.95 -2.58
C ASP A 186 -2.09 0.51 -3.77
N MET A 187 -1.89 1.16 -4.91
CA MET A 187 -2.67 0.95 -6.12
C MET A 187 -2.23 -0.27 -6.91
N ASP A 188 -3.16 -1.05 -7.46
CA ASP A 188 -2.85 -2.25 -8.24
C ASP A 188 -2.42 -1.99 -9.69
N LEU A 189 -2.54 -0.74 -10.14
CA LEU A 189 -2.16 -0.29 -11.48
C LEU A 189 -1.58 1.12 -11.43
N ASN A 190 -0.71 1.43 -12.40
CA ASN A 190 -0.23 2.78 -12.63
C ASN A 190 -1.26 3.55 -13.49
N VAL A 191 -1.86 4.60 -12.91
CA VAL A 191 -2.86 5.44 -13.59
C VAL A 191 -2.23 6.41 -14.61
N GLY A 192 -0.91 6.58 -14.59
CA GLY A 192 -0.20 7.60 -15.37
C GLY A 192 -0.41 8.99 -14.79
N LYS A 193 -0.45 10.02 -15.65
CA LYS A 193 -0.71 11.40 -15.21
C LYS A 193 -2.15 11.51 -14.72
N ILE A 194 -2.35 11.86 -13.44
CA ILE A 194 -3.67 11.98 -12.83
C ILE A 194 -4.38 13.21 -13.42
N GLN A 195 -5.55 13.01 -14.01
CA GLN A 195 -6.32 14.05 -14.69
C GLN A 195 -7.53 14.52 -13.88
N LYS A 196 -8.13 13.62 -13.09
CA LYS A 196 -9.21 13.93 -12.16
C LYS A 196 -9.30 12.89 -11.05
N VAL A 197 -10.04 13.22 -10.01
CA VAL A 197 -10.35 12.28 -8.92
C VAL A 197 -11.85 12.25 -8.68
N LYS A 198 -12.36 11.09 -8.25
CA LYS A 198 -13.74 10.95 -7.83
C LYS A 198 -13.81 10.66 -6.34
N PHE A 199 -14.64 11.45 -5.66
CA PHE A 199 -14.99 11.29 -4.26
C PHE A 199 -16.34 10.60 -4.14
N LEU A 200 -16.43 9.65 -3.21
CA LEU A 200 -17.66 8.97 -2.82
C LEU A 200 -17.72 8.92 -1.30
N TRP A 201 -18.92 9.08 -0.76
CA TRP A 201 -19.16 8.85 0.66
C TRP A 201 -20.43 8.04 0.89
N ASN A 202 -20.39 7.25 1.95
CA ASN A 202 -21.45 6.35 2.39
C ASN A 202 -21.70 6.54 3.88
N ASN A 203 -22.94 6.45 4.33
CA ASN A 203 -23.31 6.54 5.73
C ASN A 203 -23.35 5.15 6.36
N HIS A 204 -23.12 5.10 7.67
CA HIS A 204 -23.32 3.90 8.48
C HIS A 204 -24.77 3.71 8.94
N VAL A 205 -25.57 4.77 8.89
CA VAL A 205 -26.92 4.85 9.48
C VAL A 205 -27.89 5.32 8.41
N ILE A 206 -29.17 4.93 8.53
CA ILE A 206 -30.25 5.38 7.64
C ILE A 206 -30.22 6.92 7.54
N ASN A 207 -29.92 7.44 6.35
CA ASN A 207 -29.77 8.87 6.10
C ASN A 207 -31.13 9.55 5.88
N LEU A 208 -31.93 9.64 6.96
CA LEU A 208 -33.26 10.25 6.96
C LEU A 208 -33.24 11.73 6.57
N PHE A 209 -32.11 12.43 6.72
CA PHE A 209 -31.99 13.88 6.54
C PHE A 209 -31.44 14.32 5.17
N ARG A 210 -31.23 13.40 4.22
CA ARG A 210 -30.66 13.68 2.89
C ARG A 210 -29.42 14.59 2.96
N THR A 211 -28.54 14.31 3.92
CA THR A 211 -27.32 15.11 4.15
C THR A 211 -26.48 15.10 2.89
N LYS A 212 -25.89 16.26 2.53
CA LYS A 212 -24.89 16.36 1.46
C LYS A 212 -23.51 16.57 2.07
N LEU A 213 -22.54 15.83 1.54
CA LEU A 213 -21.12 15.93 1.84
C LEU A 213 -20.34 15.95 0.52
N GLY A 214 -19.19 16.60 0.50
CA GLY A 214 -18.28 16.58 -0.62
C GLY A 214 -16.84 16.68 -0.14
N ALA A 215 -15.92 16.77 -1.09
CA ALA A 215 -14.55 17.21 -0.86
C ALA A 215 -14.35 18.57 -1.55
N SER A 216 -13.84 19.55 -0.81
CA SER A 216 -13.47 20.85 -1.38
C SER A 216 -12.13 20.75 -2.11
N GLN A 217 -11.21 19.98 -1.53
CA GLN A 217 -9.87 19.75 -2.06
C GLN A 217 -9.45 18.30 -1.82
N ILE A 218 -8.85 17.70 -2.83
CA ILE A 218 -8.14 16.43 -2.73
C ILE A 218 -6.72 16.62 -3.24
N THR A 219 -5.76 16.26 -2.42
CA THR A 219 -4.34 16.25 -2.78
C THR A 219 -3.90 14.81 -2.99
N VAL A 220 -3.21 14.53 -4.08
CA VAL A 220 -2.59 13.23 -4.36
C VAL A 220 -1.10 13.43 -4.55
N GLN A 221 -0.29 12.78 -3.71
CA GLN A 221 1.16 12.80 -3.83
C GLN A 221 1.66 11.44 -4.34
N SER A 222 2.49 11.46 -5.37
CA SER A 222 3.19 10.26 -5.88
C SER A 222 4.31 9.84 -4.94
N GLY A 223 4.41 8.55 -4.66
CA GLY A 223 5.47 8.04 -3.80
C GLY A 223 6.85 8.03 -4.42
N GLU A 224 6.95 7.93 -5.75
CA GLU A 224 8.23 7.79 -6.45
C GLU A 224 9.07 9.07 -6.42
N ASN A 225 8.44 10.19 -6.76
CA ASN A 225 9.11 11.47 -6.97
C ASN A 225 8.51 12.60 -6.12
N GLY A 226 7.53 12.29 -5.27
CA GLY A 226 6.87 13.29 -4.43
C GLY A 226 5.98 14.27 -5.19
N THR A 227 5.70 14.06 -6.48
CA THR A 227 4.85 14.96 -7.29
C THR A 227 3.48 15.10 -6.65
N VAL A 228 3.04 16.34 -6.45
CA VAL A 228 1.75 16.66 -5.83
C VAL A 228 0.77 17.12 -6.91
N TYR A 229 -0.43 16.55 -6.88
CA TYR A 229 -1.57 16.92 -7.73
C TYR A 229 -2.69 17.42 -6.83
N ASN A 230 -3.21 18.62 -7.09
CA ASN A 230 -4.35 19.15 -6.36
C ASN A 230 -5.59 19.12 -7.25
N PHE A 231 -6.73 18.78 -6.64
CA PHE A 231 -8.02 18.74 -7.29
C PHE A 231 -9.04 19.44 -6.42
N CYS A 232 -9.85 20.31 -7.01
CA CYS A 232 -10.83 21.12 -6.29
C CYS A 232 -12.24 20.91 -6.84
N SER A 233 -13.23 21.17 -5.98
CA SER A 233 -14.64 21.27 -6.35
C SER A 233 -15.39 22.10 -5.31
N SER A 234 -16.40 22.85 -5.75
CA SER A 234 -17.30 23.60 -4.87
C SER A 234 -18.60 22.83 -4.56
N GLU A 235 -18.75 21.62 -5.10
CA GLU A 235 -19.99 20.84 -5.01
C GLU A 235 -20.06 20.00 -3.74
N THR A 236 -21.29 19.62 -3.37
CA THR A 236 -21.55 18.58 -2.38
C THR A 236 -22.60 17.62 -2.93
N VAL A 237 -22.44 16.35 -2.63
CA VAL A 237 -23.25 15.27 -3.22
C VAL A 237 -24.02 14.52 -2.14
N GLN A 238 -25.12 13.90 -2.54
CA GLN A 238 -25.80 12.94 -1.66
C GLN A 238 -24.92 11.71 -1.44
N GLU A 239 -25.32 10.88 -0.49
CA GLU A 239 -24.72 9.56 -0.28
C GLU A 239 -24.77 8.74 -1.57
N ASP A 240 -23.76 7.90 -1.80
CA ASP A 240 -23.65 7.04 -2.97
C ASP A 240 -23.55 7.75 -4.34
N VAL A 241 -23.45 9.08 -4.34
CA VAL A 241 -23.26 9.88 -5.55
C VAL A 241 -21.78 10.25 -5.70
N LEU A 242 -21.23 10.00 -6.90
CA LEU A 242 -19.85 10.35 -7.22
C LEU A 242 -19.69 11.84 -7.48
N GLN A 243 -18.84 12.50 -6.70
CA GLN A 243 -18.38 13.87 -6.98
C GLN A 243 -17.08 13.80 -7.78
N SER A 244 -16.99 14.55 -8.88
CA SER A 244 -15.73 14.69 -9.64
C SER A 244 -15.01 15.97 -9.24
N LEU A 245 -13.70 15.89 -9.01
CA LEU A 245 -12.83 17.03 -8.76
C LEU A 245 -11.80 17.14 -9.88
N TYR A 246 -11.50 18.37 -10.28
CA TYR A 246 -10.63 18.70 -11.41
C TYR A 246 -9.41 19.50 -10.94
N PRO A 247 -8.33 19.54 -11.74
CA PRO A 247 -7.10 20.22 -11.36
C PRO A 247 -7.30 21.66 -10.90
N CYS A 248 -6.61 21.99 -9.81
CA CYS A 248 -6.34 23.30 -9.24
C CYS A 248 -4.91 23.23 -8.65
#